data_AF-A0A842T6X9-F1
#
_entry.id   AF-A0A842T6X9-F1
#
_cell.length_a   1.000
_cell.length_b   1.000
_cell.length_c   1.000
_cell.angle_alpha   90.00
_cell.angle_beta   90.00
_cell.angle_gamma   90.00
#
_symmetry.space_group_name_H-M   'P 1'
#
loop_
_entity.id
_entity.type
_entity.pdbx_description
1 polymer ?
#
loop_
_entity_poly.entity_id
_entity_poly.type
_entity_poly.pdbx_seq_one_letter_code
_entity_poly.pdbx_strand_id
1 'polypeptide(L)'
;MKISVNFSHLLLENSLEDLDWLKNEFMMLFGKKELYEDDIVLAKNVLDYFIENLMLHQDGVFLERLSGTLKELQSNYPNLFN
;
A
#
# COMPACT_ATOMS: atom_id res chain seq x y z
N MET A 1 -13.27 -21.99 -20.28
CA MET A 1 -12.81 -21.58 -18.94
C MET A 1 -11.46 -20.84 -18.97
N LYS A 2 -11.18 -20.01 -20.00
CA LYS A 2 -9.95 -19.21 -20.15
C LYS A 2 -10.15 -17.73 -19.77
N ILE A 3 -11.37 -17.22 -19.97
CA ILE A 3 -11.71 -15.81 -19.75
C ILE A 3 -11.68 -15.44 -18.26
N SER A 4 -12.16 -16.32 -17.38
CA SER A 4 -12.15 -16.08 -15.93
C SER A 4 -10.73 -16.02 -15.35
N VAL A 5 -9.83 -16.89 -15.81
CA VAL A 5 -8.43 -16.92 -15.36
C VAL A 5 -7.65 -15.69 -15.84
N ASN A 6 -7.89 -15.25 -17.08
CA ASN A 6 -7.30 -14.00 -17.59
C ASN A 6 -7.84 -12.77 -16.86
N PHE A 7 -9.13 -12.75 -16.54
CA PHE A 7 -9.74 -11.64 -15.80
C PHE A 7 -9.22 -11.55 -14.37
N SER A 8 -9.08 -12.67 -13.66
CA SER A 8 -8.47 -12.70 -12.33
C SER A 8 -6.99 -12.27 -12.34
N HIS A 9 -6.21 -12.67 -13.34
CA HIS A 9 -4.83 -12.19 -13.50
C HIS A 9 -4.77 -10.69 -13.76
N LEU A 10 -5.60 -10.16 -14.68
CA LEU A 10 -5.64 -8.73 -14.97
C LEU A 10 -6.05 -7.90 -13.75
N LEU A 11 -7.01 -8.38 -12.95
CA LEU A 11 -7.38 -7.73 -11.70
C LEU A 11 -6.21 -7.72 -10.70
N LEU A 12 -5.49 -8.83 -10.57
CA LEU A 12 -4.33 -8.93 -9.70
C LEU A 12 -3.20 -7.99 -10.15
N GLU A 13 -2.88 -7.98 -11.44
CA GLU A 13 -1.85 -7.09 -12.01
C GLU A 13 -2.19 -5.62 -11.77
N ASN A 14 -3.43 -5.21 -12.04
CA ASN A 14 -3.88 -3.84 -11.78
C ASN A 14 -3.76 -3.48 -10.29
N SER A 15 -4.19 -4.37 -9.38
CA SER A 15 -4.07 -4.12 -7.94
C SER A 15 -2.61 -4.00 -7.50
N LEU A 16 -1.69 -4.75 -8.11
CA LEU A 16 -0.26 -4.65 -7.82
C LEU A 16 0.34 -3.34 -8.34
N GLU A 17 -0.06 -2.90 -9.53
CA GLU A 17 0.34 -1.59 -10.07
C GLU A 17 -0.17 -0.44 -9.18
N ASP A 18 -1.42 -0.53 -8.72
CA ASP A 18 -2.00 0.44 -7.79
C ASP A 18 -1.21 0.49 -6.48
N LEU A 19 -0.83 -0.68 -5.93
CA LEU A 19 -0.02 -0.75 -4.71
C LEU A 19 1.37 -0.11 -4.89
N ASP A 20 2.04 -0.35 -6.02
CA ASP A 20 3.35 0.25 -6.31
C ASP A 20 3.23 1.77 -6.56
N TRP A 21 2.21 2.23 -7.27
CA TRP A 21 1.92 3.67 -7.43
C TRP A 21 1.69 4.34 -6.08
N LEU A 22 0.90 3.72 -5.22
CA LEU A 22 0.57 4.24 -3.89
C LEU A 22 1.77 4.33 -2.96
N LYS A 23 2.64 3.32 -2.99
CA LYS A 23 3.92 3.38 -2.29
C LYS A 23 4.72 4.61 -2.74
N ASN A 24 4.79 4.86 -4.04
CA ASN A 24 5.55 6.00 -4.57
C ASN A 24 4.95 7.34 -4.16
N GLU A 25 3.61 7.50 -4.24
CA GLU A 25 2.92 8.71 -3.78
C GLU A 25 3.17 8.96 -2.29
N PHE A 26 3.07 7.92 -1.46
CA PHE A 26 3.36 8.01 -0.04
C PHE A 26 4.79 8.49 0.22
N MET A 27 5.77 7.92 -0.48
CA MET A 27 7.17 8.34 -0.36
C MET A 27 7.40 9.77 -0.85
N MET A 28 6.69 10.23 -1.89
CA MET A 28 6.79 11.61 -2.37
C MET A 28 6.22 12.61 -1.37
N LEU A 29 5.09 12.28 -0.76
CA LEU A 29 4.39 13.14 0.21
C LEU A 29 5.11 13.20 1.55
N PHE A 30 5.55 12.04 2.05
CA PHE A 30 6.08 11.90 3.41
C PHE A 30 7.59 11.62 3.48
N GLY A 31 8.29 11.57 2.34
CA GLY A 31 9.74 11.31 2.26
C GLY A 31 10.65 12.46 2.70
N LYS A 32 10.11 13.59 3.17
CA LYS A 32 10.93 14.72 3.65
C LYS A 32 11.30 14.55 5.12
N LYS A 33 12.45 15.11 5.50
CA LYS A 33 13.16 14.87 6.77
C LYS A 33 12.45 15.37 8.04
N GLU A 34 11.40 16.18 7.93
CA GLU A 34 10.57 16.58 9.07
C GLU A 34 9.10 16.43 8.68
N LEU A 35 8.42 15.55 9.42
CA LEU A 35 6.97 15.39 9.39
C LEU A 35 6.43 16.02 10.67
N TYR A 36 5.39 16.85 10.56
CA TYR A 36 4.67 17.40 11.72
C TYR A 36 3.54 16.45 12.15
N GLU A 37 2.94 16.67 13.32
CA GLU A 37 1.84 15.81 13.82
C GLU A 37 0.71 15.66 12.80
N ASP A 38 0.31 16.75 12.13
CA ASP A 38 -0.74 16.72 11.11
C ASP A 38 -0.33 15.87 9.88
N ASP A 39 0.94 15.89 9.48
CA ASP A 39 1.46 15.06 8.40
C ASP A 39 1.47 13.58 8.80
N ILE A 40 1.77 13.29 10.07
CA ILE A 40 1.74 11.93 10.64
C ILE A 40 0.31 11.40 10.66
N VAL A 41 -0.66 12.21 11.09
CA VAL A 41 -2.08 11.85 11.10
C VAL A 41 -2.59 11.62 9.68
N LEU A 42 -2.23 12.48 8.74
CA LEU A 42 -2.59 12.31 7.33
C LEU A 42 -1.98 11.02 6.76
N ALA A 43 -0.70 10.76 7.03
CA ALA A 43 -0.03 9.54 6.59
C ALA A 43 -0.67 8.27 7.16
N LYS A 44 -1.05 8.28 8.45
CA LYS A 44 -1.78 7.18 9.10
C LYS A 44 -3.15 6.96 8.46
N ASN A 45 -3.94 8.02 8.26
CA ASN A 45 -5.24 7.91 7.60
C ASN A 45 -5.14 7.36 6.16
N VAL A 46 -4.11 7.78 5.42
CA VAL A 46 -3.83 7.28 4.08
C VAL A 46 -3.45 5.80 4.10
N LEU A 47 -2.62 5.37 5.06
CA LEU A 47 -2.28 3.96 5.26
C LEU A 47 -3.48 3.10 5.66
N ASP A 48 -4.32 3.58 6.57
CA ASP A 48 -5.52 2.86 7.01
C ASP A 48 -6.50 2.69 5.85
N TYR A 49 -6.73 3.75 5.06
CA TYR A 49 -7.52 3.67 3.83
C TYR A 49 -6.95 2.64 2.84
N PHE A 50 -5.61 2.54 2.73
CA PHE A 50 -4.98 1.50 1.90
C PHE A 50 -5.28 0.11 2.41
N ILE A 51 -5.02 -0.16 3.69
CA ILE A 51 -5.18 -1.48 4.26
C ILE A 51 -6.65 -1.92 4.11
N GLU A 52 -7.61 -1.04 4.39
CA GLU A 52 -9.03 -1.35 4.30
C GLU A 52 -9.50 -1.67 2.87
N ASN A 53 -9.11 -0.87 1.86
CA ASN A 53 -9.52 -1.12 0.48
C ASN A 53 -8.81 -2.34 -0.13
N LEU A 54 -7.56 -2.57 0.25
CA LEU A 54 -6.74 -3.61 -0.33
C LEU A 54 -6.99 -4.99 0.31
N MET A 55 -7.45 -5.04 1.57
CA MET A 55 -7.91 -6.28 2.23
C MET A 55 -9.18 -6.89 1.61
N LEU A 56 -9.87 -6.16 0.72
CA LEU A 56 -10.96 -6.71 -0.09
C LEU A 56 -10.45 -7.75 -1.12
N HIS A 57 -9.15 -7.74 -1.41
CA HIS A 57 -8.49 -8.70 -2.30
C HIS A 57 -7.88 -9.84 -1.46
N GLN A 58 -8.55 -11.01 -1.42
CA GLN A 58 -8.08 -12.20 -0.68
C GLN A 58 -7.00 -13.02 -1.42
N ASP A 59 -6.28 -12.39 -2.35
CA ASP A 59 -5.21 -13.07 -3.10
C ASP A 59 -3.93 -13.15 -2.27
N GLY A 60 -3.38 -14.35 -2.09
CA GLY A 60 -2.20 -14.58 -1.25
C GLY A 60 -0.94 -13.87 -1.75
N VAL A 61 -0.76 -13.73 -3.08
CA VAL A 61 0.39 -13.02 -3.67
C VAL A 61 0.28 -11.53 -3.38
N PHE A 62 -0.92 -11.00 -3.49
CA PHE A 62 -1.21 -9.60 -3.20
C PHE A 62 -0.96 -9.26 -1.72
N LEU A 63 -1.44 -10.12 -0.80
CA LEU A 63 -1.23 -9.95 0.65
C LEU A 63 0.27 -10.03 1.03
N GLU A 64 1.04 -10.90 0.39
CA GLU A 64 2.49 -10.98 0.60
C GLU A 64 3.18 -9.67 0.17
N ARG A 65 2.82 -9.13 -1.00
CA ARG A 65 3.36 -7.87 -1.50
C ARG A 65 2.98 -6.69 -0.60
N LEU A 66 1.72 -6.61 -0.18
CA LEU A 66 1.23 -5.62 0.79
C LEU A 66 2.03 -5.69 2.10
N SER A 67 2.23 -6.89 2.64
CA SER A 67 3.06 -7.06 3.84
C SER A 67 4.50 -6.58 3.63
N GLY A 68 5.07 -6.80 2.44
CA GLY A 68 6.40 -6.31 2.10
C GLY A 68 6.46 -4.78 2.08
N THR A 69 5.51 -4.15 1.39
CA THR A 69 5.39 -2.68 1.30
C THR A 69 5.20 -2.06 2.69
N LEU A 70 4.34 -2.61 3.54
CA LEU A 70 4.13 -2.11 4.90
C LEU A 70 5.39 -2.21 5.76
N LYS A 71 6.14 -3.31 5.67
CA LYS A 71 7.42 -3.47 6.38
C LYS A 71 8.45 -2.44 5.93
N GLU A 72 8.52 -2.16 4.63
CA GLU A 72 9.44 -1.17 4.08
C GLU A 72 9.06 0.25 4.54
N LEU A 73 7.77 0.59 4.51
CA LEU A 73 7.29 1.87 5.04
C LEU A 73 7.55 2.00 6.55
N GLN A 74 7.33 0.94 7.33
CA GLN A 74 7.64 0.93 8.76
C GLN A 74 9.14 1.14 9.03
N SER A 75 10.02 0.53 8.23
CA SER A 75 11.46 0.72 8.34
C SER A 75 11.90 2.14 7.99
N ASN A 76 11.30 2.73 6.95
CA ASN A 76 11.66 4.05 6.46
C ASN A 76 11.05 5.18 7.30
N TYR A 77 9.89 4.93 7.92
CA TYR A 77 9.10 5.92 8.65
C TYR A 77 8.60 5.36 10.00
N PRO A 78 9.50 4.96 10.92
CA PRO A 78 9.12 4.28 12.17
C PRO A 78 8.18 5.12 13.06
N ASN A 79 8.30 6.46 12.98
CA ASN A 79 7.45 7.39 13.72
C ASN A 79 5.97 7.34 13.29
N LEU A 80 5.67 6.80 12.11
CA LEU A 80 4.30 6.62 11.62
C LEU A 80 3.64 5.35 12.15
N PHE A 81 4.41 4.41 12.70
CA PHE A 81 3.92 3.11 13.18
C PHE A 81 4.02 2.94 14.70
N ASN A 82 4.52 3.98 15.40
CA ASN A 82 4.48 4.09 16.87
C ASN A 82 3.23 4.84 17.37
#